data_AF-A0A953U1A6-F1
#
_entry.id   AF-A0A953U1A6-F1
#
_cell.length_a   1.000
_cell.length_b   1.000
_cell.length_c   1.000
_cell.angle_alpha   90.00
_cell.angle_beta   90.00
_cell.angle_gamma   90.00
#
_symmetry.space_group_name_H-M   'P 1'
#
loop_
_entity.id
_entity.type
_entity.pdbx_description
1 polymer ?
#
loop_
_entity_poly.entity_id
_entity_poly.type
_entity_poly.pdbx_seq_one_letter_code
_entity_poly.pdbx_strand_id
1 'polypeptide(L)'
;MRYCRQQIEQDRQKEGSTPLAQKRLPKPVEDFRKRYPDVWTAFNELGGRCHSAGPLDEKTRRLVKVALSIGAGLEGATHSAVRNAKKAGITSDEINHVAVLTVSTLGLPAAIRAFTWISDVSEP
;
A
#
# COMPACT_ATOMS: atom_id res chain seq x y z
N MET A 1 4.64 -41.53 17.60
CA MET A 1 3.55 -40.53 17.53
C MET A 1 3.74 -39.28 18.40
N ARG A 2 4.58 -39.26 19.45
CA ARG A 2 4.89 -38.01 20.21
C ARG A 2 5.95 -37.11 19.55
N TYR A 3 6.89 -37.70 18.82
CA TYR A 3 8.01 -36.98 18.19
C TYR A 3 7.56 -36.03 17.05
N CYS A 4 6.65 -36.46 16.16
CA CYS A 4 6.10 -35.58 15.11
C CYS A 4 5.34 -34.38 15.68
N ARG A 5 4.69 -34.51 16.85
CA ARG A 5 3.90 -33.42 17.43
C ARG A 5 4.79 -32.32 18.02
N GLN A 6 5.90 -32.71 18.65
CA GLN A 6 6.92 -31.77 19.12
C GLN A 6 7.65 -31.07 17.97
N GLN A 7 7.92 -31.79 16.86
CA GLN A 7 8.52 -31.19 15.67
C GLN A 7 7.61 -30.10 15.06
N ILE A 8 6.31 -30.38 14.93
CA ILE A 8 5.31 -29.44 14.41
C ILE A 8 5.16 -28.19 15.30
N GLU A 9 5.26 -28.34 16.63
CA GLU A 9 5.22 -27.21 17.57
C GLU A 9 6.50 -26.36 17.52
N GLN A 10 7.67 -26.98 17.33
CA GLN A 10 8.96 -26.30 17.18
C GLN A 10 9.07 -25.57 15.82
N ASP A 11 8.52 -26.16 14.76
CA ASP A 11 8.48 -25.55 13.43
C ASP A 11 7.51 -24.34 13.40
N ARG A 12 6.35 -24.43 14.09
CA ARG A 12 5.45 -23.28 14.31
C ARG A 12 6.09 -22.13 15.08
N GLN A 13 6.97 -22.42 16.04
CA GLN A 13 7.66 -21.39 16.82
C GLN A 13 8.75 -20.68 16.02
N LYS A 14 9.34 -21.32 14.99
CA LYS A 14 10.32 -20.70 14.09
C LYS A 14 9.70 -19.82 13.00
N GLU A 15 8.47 -20.10 12.58
CA GLU A 15 7.74 -19.25 11.62
C GLU A 15 7.27 -17.90 12.21
N GLY A 16 7.22 -17.80 13.55
CA GLY A 16 6.75 -16.61 14.27
C GLY A 16 7.76 -15.44 14.39
N SER A 17 8.98 -15.56 13.86
CA SER A 17 10.01 -14.53 13.99
C SER A 17 10.64 -14.14 12.66
N THR A 18 9.83 -13.65 11.72
CA THR A 18 10.36 -12.80 10.64
C THR A 18 10.03 -11.35 10.98
N PRO A 19 11.00 -10.48 11.25
CA PRO A 19 10.74 -9.05 11.35
C PRO A 19 10.15 -8.62 10.01
N LEU A 20 8.89 -8.18 9.99
CA LEU A 20 8.26 -7.62 8.80
C LEU A 20 9.15 -6.49 8.29
N ALA A 21 9.86 -6.76 7.20
CA ALA A 21 10.83 -5.86 6.61
C ALA A 21 10.15 -4.51 6.43
N GLN A 22 10.59 -3.49 7.17
CA GLN A 22 10.22 -2.11 6.90
C GLN A 22 10.73 -1.79 5.50
N LYS A 23 9.87 -1.98 4.50
CA LYS A 23 10.21 -1.83 3.09
C LYS A 23 10.71 -0.40 2.90
N ARG A 24 12.03 -0.26 2.69
CA ARG A 24 12.72 1.02 2.50
C ARG A 24 12.03 1.81 1.41
N LEU A 25 12.02 3.14 1.54
CA LEU A 25 11.57 4.01 0.46
C LEU A 25 12.33 3.66 -0.82
N PRO A 26 11.69 3.72 -2.01
CA PRO A 26 12.40 3.56 -3.26
C PRO A 26 13.60 4.50 -3.31
N LYS A 27 14.74 4.03 -3.84
CA LYS A 27 16.01 4.79 -3.86
C LYS A 27 15.85 6.25 -4.35
N PRO A 28 15.11 6.54 -5.45
CA PRO A 28 14.90 7.93 -5.87
C PRO A 28 14.19 8.80 -4.83
N VAL A 29 13.26 8.24 -4.06
CA VAL A 29 12.55 8.95 -2.98
C VAL A 29 13.48 9.14 -1.78
N GLU A 30 14.31 8.15 -1.47
CA GLU A 30 15.32 8.26 -0.41
C GLU A 30 16.35 9.36 -0.74
N ASP A 31 16.81 9.41 -2.00
CA ASP A 31 17.75 10.41 -2.49
C ASP A 31 17.13 11.81 -2.50
N PHE A 32 15.86 11.95 -2.91
CA PHE A 32 15.12 13.21 -2.83
C PHE A 32 15.00 13.71 -1.39
N ARG A 33 14.64 12.83 -0.45
CA ARG A 33 14.55 13.16 0.98
C ARG A 33 15.87 13.66 1.54
N LYS A 34 16.99 13.02 1.17
CA LYS A 34 18.34 13.42 1.62
C LYS A 34 18.77 14.75 1.02
N ARG A 35 18.46 14.99 -0.25
CA ARG A 35 18.86 16.20 -0.98
C ARG A 35 18.03 17.44 -0.61
N TYR A 36 16.75 17.26 -0.30
CA TYR A 36 15.81 18.35 0.01
C TYR A 36 15.00 18.06 1.29
N PRO A 37 15.64 18.02 2.47
CA PRO A 37 15.00 17.59 3.71
C PRO A 37 13.85 18.51 4.17
N ASP A 38 13.97 19.82 3.97
CA ASP A 38 12.92 20.77 4.37
C ASP A 38 11.67 20.63 3.50
N VAL A 39 11.85 20.46 2.19
CA VAL A 39 10.75 20.19 1.25
C VAL A 39 10.07 18.88 1.58
N TRP A 40 10.84 17.83 1.90
CA TRP A 40 10.30 16.54 2.32
C TRP A 40 9.47 16.66 3.61
N THR A 41 9.96 17.43 4.59
CA THR A 41 9.25 17.66 5.85
C THR A 41 7.93 18.39 5.61
N ALA A 42 7.97 19.50 4.86
CA ALA A 42 6.77 20.28 4.51
C ALA A 42 5.75 19.44 3.73
N PHE A 43 6.21 18.60 2.79
CA PHE A 43 5.35 17.70 2.02
C PHE A 43 4.63 16.67 2.92
N ASN A 44 5.33 16.06 3.88
CA ASN A 44 4.71 15.11 4.80
C ASN A 44 3.73 15.79 5.75
N GLU A 45 4.04 17.00 6.22
CA GLU A 45 3.14 17.78 7.05
C GLU A 45 1.86 18.13 6.30
N LEU A 46 1.97 18.61 5.05
CA LEU A 46 0.82 18.84 4.18
C LEU A 46 -0.01 17.56 4.03
N GLY A 47 0.64 16.42 3.79
CA GLY A 47 -0.03 15.11 3.71
C GLY A 47 -0.83 14.76 4.97
N GLY A 48 -0.27 15.00 6.15
CA GLY A 48 -0.93 14.79 7.44
C GLY A 48 -2.13 15.72 7.66
N ARG A 49 -1.98 17.01 7.32
CA ARG A 49 -3.07 18.00 7.38
C ARG A 49 -4.22 17.62 6.44
N CYS A 50 -3.92 17.21 5.20
CA CYS A 50 -4.92 16.71 4.26
C CYS A 50 -5.69 15.48 4.78
N HIS A 51 -5.04 14.59 5.54
CA HIS A 51 -5.72 13.45 6.17
C HIS A 51 -6.69 13.84 7.28
N SER A 52 -6.48 14.99 7.92
CA SER A 52 -7.23 15.43 9.11
C SER A 52 -8.26 16.52 8.82
N ALA A 53 -8.29 17.04 7.59
CA ALA A 53 -9.08 18.22 7.22
C ALA A 53 -10.57 17.95 6.94
N GLY A 54 -11.05 16.71 7.09
CA GLY A 54 -12.43 16.37 6.70
C GLY A 54 -12.97 15.12 7.41
N PRO A 55 -14.26 14.79 7.15
CA PRO A 55 -15.00 13.81 7.93
C PRO A 55 -14.76 12.34 7.53
N LEU A 56 -14.08 12.10 6.41
CA LEU A 56 -13.84 10.74 5.91
C LEU A 56 -12.94 9.98 6.88
N ASP A 57 -13.30 8.76 7.23
CA ASP A 57 -12.47 7.87 8.04
C ASP A 57 -11.17 7.44 7.32
N GLU A 58 -10.24 6.81 8.05
CA GLU A 58 -8.96 6.42 7.45
C GLU A 58 -9.14 5.47 6.27
N LYS A 59 -10.01 4.45 6.42
CA LYS A 59 -10.27 3.47 5.38
C LYS A 59 -10.70 4.13 4.07
N THR A 60 -11.70 5.00 4.15
CA THR A 60 -12.24 5.73 3.01
C THR A 60 -11.17 6.60 2.37
N ARG A 61 -10.41 7.38 3.14
CA ARG A 61 -9.33 8.23 2.61
C ARG A 61 -8.27 7.42 1.86
N ARG A 62 -7.90 6.24 2.35
CA ARG A 62 -6.90 5.38 1.71
C ARG A 62 -7.42 4.81 0.38
N LEU A 63 -8.66 4.32 0.35
CA LEU A 63 -9.28 3.82 -0.88
C LEU A 63 -9.43 4.93 -1.93
N VAL A 64 -9.85 6.13 -1.52
CA VAL A 64 -9.92 7.31 -2.40
C VAL A 64 -8.55 7.65 -2.97
N LYS A 65 -7.47 7.60 -2.16
CA LYS A 65 -6.11 7.84 -2.66
C LYS A 65 -5.63 6.79 -3.65
N VAL A 66 -6.03 5.52 -3.48
CA VAL A 66 -5.78 4.47 -4.49
C VAL A 66 -6.50 4.84 -5.79
N ALA A 67 -7.80 5.15 -5.72
CA ALA A 67 -8.59 5.55 -6.89
C ALA A 67 -8.02 6.78 -7.61
N LEU A 68 -7.61 7.82 -6.87
CA LEU A 68 -6.97 9.03 -7.43
C LEU A 68 -5.66 8.71 -8.14
N SER A 69 -4.84 7.83 -7.57
CA SER A 69 -3.57 7.44 -8.18
C SER A 69 -3.76 6.66 -9.48
N ILE A 70 -4.76 5.76 -9.51
CA ILE A 70 -5.15 5.01 -10.70
C ILE A 70 -5.69 5.97 -11.78
N GLY A 71 -6.60 6.87 -11.40
CA GLY A 71 -7.20 7.86 -12.28
C GLY A 71 -6.19 8.83 -12.89
N ALA A 72 -5.17 9.21 -12.12
CA ALA A 72 -4.06 10.03 -12.60
C ALA A 72 -3.08 9.26 -13.50
N GLY A 73 -3.19 7.93 -13.61
CA GLY A 73 -2.27 7.10 -14.39
C GLY A 73 -0.86 7.04 -13.80
N LEU A 74 -0.72 7.17 -12.48
CA LEU A 74 0.56 7.26 -11.81
C LEU A 74 0.91 5.93 -11.10
N GLU A 75 1.77 5.14 -11.72
CA GLU A 75 2.20 3.82 -11.20
C GLU A 75 2.83 3.93 -9.80
N GLY A 76 3.87 4.75 -9.64
CA GLY A 76 4.57 4.89 -8.36
C GLY A 76 3.66 5.44 -7.24
N ALA A 77 2.70 6.30 -7.60
CA ALA A 77 1.69 6.78 -6.66
C ALA A 77 0.71 5.67 -6.27
N THR A 78 0.29 4.84 -7.23
CA THR A 78 -0.59 3.69 -7.01
C THR A 78 0.08 2.67 -6.08
N HIS A 79 1.34 2.31 -6.35
CA HIS A 79 2.12 1.44 -5.47
C HIS A 79 2.23 2.02 -4.04
N SER A 80 2.47 3.32 -3.90
CA SER A 80 2.53 3.99 -2.59
C SER A 80 1.19 3.99 -1.87
N ALA A 81 0.11 4.31 -2.57
CA ALA A 81 -1.24 4.33 -2.04
C ALA A 81 -1.67 2.94 -1.54
N VAL A 82 -1.41 1.89 -2.32
CA VAL A 82 -1.74 0.50 -1.96
C VAL A 82 -0.94 0.03 -0.74
N ARG A 83 0.38 0.30 -0.68
CA ARG A 83 1.17 -0.02 0.53
C ARG A 83 0.61 0.67 1.78
N ASN A 84 0.21 1.94 1.65
CA ASN A 84 -0.36 2.69 2.76
C ASN A 84 -1.76 2.20 3.15
N ALA A 85 -2.58 1.76 2.18
CA ALA A 85 -3.88 1.14 2.45
C ALA A 85 -3.71 -0.16 3.25
N LYS A 86 -2.78 -1.03 2.85
CA LYS A 86 -2.47 -2.27 3.59
C LYS A 86 -1.96 -2.02 5.00
N LYS A 87 -1.09 -1.02 5.18
CA LYS A 87 -0.65 -0.59 6.53
C LYS A 87 -1.79 -0.15 7.44
N ALA A 88 -2.90 0.34 6.85
CA ALA A 88 -4.11 0.71 7.57
C ALA A 88 -5.09 -0.47 7.77
N GLY A 89 -4.68 -1.71 7.46
CA GLY A 89 -5.49 -2.92 7.64
C GLY A 89 -6.53 -3.17 6.56
N ILE A 90 -6.49 -2.43 5.44
CA ILE A 90 -7.42 -2.60 4.32
C ILE A 90 -7.04 -3.85 3.54
N THR A 91 -8.02 -4.70 3.23
CA THR A 91 -7.75 -6.00 2.60
C THR A 91 -7.40 -5.86 1.13
N SER A 92 -6.71 -6.87 0.58
CA SER A 92 -6.43 -6.92 -0.87
C SER A 92 -7.73 -6.91 -1.68
N ASP A 93 -8.79 -7.56 -1.21
CA ASP A 93 -10.09 -7.60 -1.90
C ASP A 93 -10.72 -6.21 -1.98
N GLU A 94 -10.65 -5.42 -0.91
CA GLU A 94 -11.14 -4.04 -0.92
C GLU A 94 -10.36 -3.16 -1.88
N ILE A 95 -9.04 -3.34 -1.96
CA ILE A 95 -8.17 -2.60 -2.88
C ILE A 95 -8.42 -3.03 -4.33
N ASN A 96 -8.54 -4.33 -4.59
CA ASN A 96 -8.86 -4.88 -5.92
C ASN A 96 -10.24 -4.40 -6.39
N HIS A 97 -11.21 -4.27 -5.48
CA HIS A 97 -12.52 -3.74 -5.81
C HIS A 97 -12.44 -2.29 -6.31
N VAL A 98 -11.50 -1.47 -5.82
CA VAL A 98 -11.26 -0.13 -6.40
C VAL A 98 -10.90 -0.22 -7.87
N ALA A 99 -10.04 -1.17 -8.28
CA ALA A 99 -9.72 -1.37 -9.69
C ALA A 99 -10.94 -1.79 -10.52
N VAL A 100 -11.81 -2.67 -9.99
CA VAL A 100 -13.08 -3.03 -10.64
C VAL A 100 -13.97 -1.80 -10.88
N LEU A 101 -14.10 -0.91 -9.87
CA LEU A 101 -14.89 0.31 -10.00
C LEU A 101 -14.39 1.25 -11.10
N THR A 102 -13.10 1.18 -11.47
CA THR A 102 -12.58 1.99 -12.56
C THR A 102 -13.03 1.55 -13.95
N VAL A 103 -13.57 0.33 -14.13
CA VAL A 103 -14.02 -0.15 -15.44
C VAL A 103 -15.09 0.76 -16.04
N SER A 104 -16.09 1.16 -15.26
CA SER A 104 -17.18 2.02 -15.73
C SER A 104 -16.79 3.49 -15.86
N THR A 105 -15.73 3.92 -15.17
CA THR A 105 -15.35 5.34 -15.07
C THR A 105 -14.17 5.71 -15.97
N LEU A 106 -13.19 4.82 -16.09
CA LEU A 106 -11.93 5.02 -16.81
C LEU A 106 -11.73 4.02 -17.96
N GLY A 107 -12.62 3.03 -18.09
CA GLY A 107 -12.55 1.99 -19.10
C GLY A 107 -11.69 0.78 -18.70
N LEU A 108 -11.89 -0.33 -19.41
CA LEU A 108 -11.20 -1.59 -19.16
C LEU A 108 -9.66 -1.49 -19.18
N PRO A 109 -9.02 -0.76 -20.12
CA PRO A 109 -7.56 -0.65 -20.13
C PRO A 109 -6.98 -0.03 -18.85
N ALA A 110 -7.67 0.97 -18.28
CA ALA A 110 -7.25 1.58 -17.02
C ALA A 110 -7.42 0.64 -15.84
N ALA A 111 -8.50 -0.14 -15.82
CA ALA A 111 -8.74 -1.15 -14.79
C ALA A 111 -7.68 -2.27 -14.82
N ILE A 112 -7.35 -2.81 -16.00
CA ILE A 112 -6.32 -3.85 -16.14
C ILE A 112 -4.95 -3.33 -15.68
N ARG A 113 -4.58 -2.11 -16.08
CA ARG A 113 -3.35 -1.47 -15.59
C ARG A 113 -3.34 -1.32 -14.07
N ALA A 114 -4.47 -0.93 -13.47
CA ALA A 114 -4.60 -0.84 -12.02
C ALA A 114 -4.39 -2.20 -11.34
N PHE A 115 -4.96 -3.28 -11.88
CA PHE A 115 -4.74 -4.63 -11.40
C PHE A 115 -3.28 -5.06 -11.43
N THR A 116 -2.56 -4.74 -12.52
CA THR A 116 -1.12 -4.98 -12.60
C THR A 116 -0.39 -4.26 -11.47
N TRP A 117 -0.60 -2.95 -11.33
CA TRP A 117 0.08 -2.16 -10.30
C TRP A 117 -0.26 -2.55 -8.86
N ILE A 118 -1.52 -2.95 -8.61
CA ILE A 118 -1.92 -3.45 -7.29
C ILE A 118 -1.24 -4.80 -7.00
N SER A 119 -1.10 -5.67 -7.99
CA SER A 119 -0.44 -6.97 -7.86
C SER A 119 1.06 -6.83 -7.56
N ASP A 120 1.75 -5.87 -8.18
CA ASP A 120 3.19 -5.59 -7.96
C ASP A 120 3.56 -5.34 -6.48
N VAL A 121 2.59 -4.92 -5.68
CA VAL A 121 2.75 -4.61 -4.25
C VAL A 121 1.96 -5.57 -3.36
N SER A 122 1.38 -6.62 -3.94
CA SER A 122 0.55 -7.60 -3.24
C SER A 122 1.19 -8.94 -2.96
N GLU A 123 2.35 -9.21 -3.54
CA GLU A 123 3.18 -10.33 -3.14
C GLU A 123 4.32 -9.89 -2.19
N PRO A 124 4.85 -10.82 -1.37
CA PRO A 124 6.15 -10.66 -0.72
C PRO A 124 7.25 -10.26 -1.70
#